data_AF-A0A7W1F0D1-F1
#
_entry.id   AF-A0A7W1F0D1-F1
#
_cell.length_a   1.000
_cell.length_b   1.000
_cell.length_c   1.000
_cell.angle_alpha   90.00
_cell.angle_beta   90.00
_cell.angle_gamma   90.00
#
_symmetry.space_group_name_H-M   'P 1'
#
loop_
_entity.id
_entity.type
_entity.pdbx_description
1 polymer ?
#
loop_
_entity_poly.entity_id
_entity_poly.type
_entity_poly.pdbx_seq_one_letter_code
_entity_poly.pdbx_strand_id
1 'polypeptide(L)'
;MPTLTACMPLTTTVGVKAQLSARRGFTLIELLIVLGVIASLVGIGVPIFTVMSRRASITTTRSMVTAITAAMAGYQTKAWLVPIQVGGVWQQRTHRMWDCDADHLLDGDPANDLAASDPLRAVLVGSGYRGFYEMVQPTIPKRLVRGGRIVDPWGTPLRISYAADAVYDTSTTLFGTAGIGIWSAGPGKRDVISGDPSAEAKADDITSWSASND
;
A
#
# COMPACT_ATOMS: atom_id res chain seq x y z
N MET A 1 -71.44 80.87 -29.28
CA MET A 1 -71.46 80.62 -27.82
C MET A 1 -72.21 79.32 -27.58
N PRO A 2 -71.74 78.34 -26.77
CA PRO A 2 -70.48 78.26 -26.02
C PRO A 2 -69.58 77.09 -26.49
N THR A 3 -68.24 77.08 -26.35
CA THR A 3 -67.34 77.10 -25.17
C THR A 3 -67.46 75.85 -24.28
N LEU A 4 -66.40 75.02 -24.22
CA LEU A 4 -65.52 74.77 -23.06
C LEU A 4 -64.94 73.34 -22.95
N THR A 5 -63.61 73.31 -22.76
CA THR A 5 -62.89 72.60 -21.68
C THR A 5 -62.48 71.14 -21.85
N ALA A 6 -61.20 70.99 -22.23
CA ALA A 6 -60.10 70.30 -21.54
C ALA A 6 -60.37 69.03 -20.71
N CYS A 7 -59.53 67.99 -20.92
CA CYS A 7 -58.69 67.40 -19.87
C CYS A 7 -57.69 66.38 -20.48
N MET A 8 -56.39 66.66 -20.38
CA MET A 8 -55.33 65.63 -20.41
C MET A 8 -55.33 64.88 -19.06
N PRO A 9 -54.85 63.63 -18.95
CA PRO A 9 -53.50 63.51 -18.40
C PRO A 9 -52.63 62.37 -18.95
N LEU A 10 -51.35 62.74 -19.10
CA LEU A 10 -50.14 62.02 -18.71
C LEU A 10 -50.03 60.54 -19.07
N THR A 11 -49.33 60.29 -20.17
CA THR A 11 -48.50 59.09 -20.33
C THR A 11 -47.33 59.17 -19.34
N THR A 12 -47.49 58.54 -18.18
CA THR A 12 -46.42 58.36 -17.19
C THR A 12 -45.36 57.42 -17.76
N THR A 13 -44.25 57.99 -18.25
CA THR A 13 -43.03 57.21 -18.52
C THR A 13 -42.44 56.79 -17.19
N VAL A 14 -42.68 55.54 -16.78
CA VAL A 14 -41.98 54.91 -15.65
C VAL A 14 -40.52 54.74 -16.05
N GLY A 15 -39.69 55.68 -15.60
CA GLY A 15 -38.25 55.53 -15.65
C GLY A 15 -37.82 54.44 -14.69
N VAL A 16 -37.62 53.22 -15.20
CA VAL A 16 -36.91 52.16 -14.49
C VAL A 16 -35.47 52.64 -14.33
N LYS A 17 -35.15 53.27 -13.20
CA LYS A 17 -33.76 53.46 -12.78
C LYS A 17 -33.19 52.08 -12.50
N ALA A 18 -32.56 51.47 -13.50
CA ALA A 18 -31.71 50.31 -13.30
C ALA A 18 -30.59 50.73 -12.33
N GLN A 19 -30.73 50.38 -11.05
CA GLN A 19 -29.61 50.42 -10.12
C GLN A 19 -28.63 49.34 -10.56
N LEU A 20 -27.72 49.72 -11.46
CA LEU A 20 -26.54 48.93 -11.75
C LEU A 20 -25.70 48.92 -10.48
N SER A 21 -25.85 47.86 -9.69
CA SER A 21 -24.96 47.54 -8.58
C SER A 21 -23.54 47.51 -9.14
N ALA A 22 -22.73 48.50 -8.76
CA ALA A 22 -21.33 48.56 -9.12
C ALA A 22 -20.64 47.32 -8.54
N ARG A 23 -20.44 46.30 -9.37
CA ARG A 23 -19.64 45.14 -9.01
C ARG A 23 -18.23 45.65 -8.73
N ARG A 24 -17.87 45.72 -7.45
CA ARG A 24 -16.50 45.97 -7.01
C ARG A 24 -15.63 44.83 -7.55
N GLY A 25 -14.77 45.13 -8.50
CA GLY A 25 -13.75 44.21 -8.98
C GLY A 25 -12.61 44.10 -7.96
N PHE A 26 -11.98 42.92 -7.91
CA PHE A 26 -10.77 42.72 -7.12
C PHE A 26 -9.66 43.65 -7.62
N THR A 27 -8.95 44.29 -6.68
CA THR A 27 -7.77 45.09 -7.01
C THR A 27 -6.58 44.17 -7.31
N LEU A 28 -5.64 44.63 -8.16
CA LEU A 28 -4.41 43.87 -8.46
C LEU A 28 -3.62 43.57 -7.18
N ILE A 29 -3.59 44.52 -6.24
CA ILE A 29 -2.89 44.36 -4.96
C ILE A 29 -3.56 43.35 -4.03
N GLU A 30 -4.90 43.25 -4.00
CA GLU A 30 -5.59 42.19 -3.25
C GLU A 30 -5.22 40.81 -3.78
N LEU A 31 -5.19 40.65 -5.11
CA LEU A 31 -4.76 39.38 -5.71
C LEU A 31 -3.30 39.05 -5.34
N LEU A 32 -2.41 40.05 -5.35
CA LEU A 32 -1.00 39.88 -5.05
C LEU A 32 -0.76 39.48 -3.59
N ILE A 33 -1.46 40.10 -2.64
CA ILE A 33 -1.38 39.74 -1.21
C ILE A 33 -1.90 38.32 -0.98
N VAL A 34 -3.04 37.96 -1.58
CA VAL A 34 -3.63 36.62 -1.45
C VAL A 34 -2.67 35.55 -1.98
N LEU A 35 -2.09 35.76 -3.16
CA LEU A 35 -1.10 34.84 -3.72
C LEU A 35 0.16 34.78 -2.85
N GLY A 36 0.59 35.90 -2.27
CA GLY A 36 1.72 35.93 -1.32
C GLY A 36 1.47 35.09 -0.06
N VAL A 37 0.26 35.17 0.51
CA VAL A 37 -0.13 34.34 1.66
C VAL A 37 -0.22 32.86 1.28
N ILE A 38 -0.84 32.52 0.14
CA ILE A 38 -0.94 31.13 -0.34
C ILE A 38 0.46 30.55 -0.60
N ALA A 39 1.34 31.29 -1.28
CA ALA A 39 2.71 30.87 -1.55
C ALA A 39 3.50 30.62 -0.26
N SER A 40 3.31 31.48 0.76
CA SER A 40 3.95 31.30 2.07
C SER A 40 3.47 30.03 2.78
N LEU A 41 2.16 29.75 2.74
CA LEU A 41 1.59 28.54 3.33
C LEU A 41 2.08 27.27 2.62
N VAL A 42 2.11 27.27 1.29
CA VAL A 42 2.60 26.14 0.49
C VAL A 42 4.09 25.92 0.72
N GLY A 43 4.89 26.99 0.81
CA GLY A 43 6.33 26.91 1.06
C GLY A 43 6.69 26.14 2.33
N ILE A 44 5.89 26.30 3.40
CA ILE A 44 6.09 25.58 4.66
C ILE A 44 5.40 24.20 4.64
N GLY A 45 4.25 24.08 3.98
CA GLY A 45 3.42 22.87 4.01
C GLY A 45 4.01 21.65 3.31
N VAL A 46 4.66 21.84 2.15
CA VAL A 46 5.19 20.74 1.32
C VAL A 46 6.19 19.83 2.06
N PRO A 47 7.27 20.34 2.70
CA PRO A 47 8.26 19.46 3.34
C PRO A 47 7.66 18.63 4.48
N ILE A 48 6.74 19.21 5.27
CA ILE A 48 6.07 18.52 6.39
C ILE A 48 5.23 17.34 5.88
N PHE A 49 4.50 17.55 4.78
CA PHE A 49 3.66 16.52 4.18
C PHE A 49 4.45 15.28 3.77
N THR A 50 5.66 15.44 3.21
CA THR A 50 6.49 14.31 2.78
C THR A 50 6.95 13.44 3.95
N VAL A 51 7.38 14.06 5.05
CA VAL A 51 7.82 13.35 6.26
C VAL A 51 6.64 12.63 6.92
N MET A 52 5.49 13.29 7.02
CA MET A 52 4.29 12.71 7.62
C MET A 52 3.77 11.51 6.81
N SER A 53 3.78 11.61 5.47
CA SER A 53 3.38 10.50 4.59
C SER A 53 4.31 9.29 4.73
N ARG A 54 5.63 9.52 4.85
CA ARG A 54 6.59 8.44 5.08
C ARG A 54 6.38 7.77 6.44
N ARG A 55 6.15 8.54 7.50
CA ARG A 55 5.86 8.03 8.84
C ARG A 55 4.56 7.22 8.86
N ALA A 56 3.50 7.70 8.20
CA ALA A 56 2.24 6.97 8.09
C ALA A 56 2.40 5.62 7.37
N SER A 57 3.22 5.59 6.32
CA SER A 57 3.56 4.35 5.59
C SER A 57 4.32 3.36 6.48
N ILE A 58 5.27 3.86 7.26
CA ILE A 58 6.02 3.07 8.26
C ILE A 58 5.07 2.48 9.30
N THR A 59 4.24 3.30 9.94
CA THR A 59 3.28 2.84 10.95
C THR A 59 2.30 1.81 10.38
N THR A 60 1.81 2.02 9.16
CA THR A 60 0.91 1.08 8.46
C THR A 60 1.60 -0.25 8.22
N THR A 61 2.87 -0.23 7.81
CA THR A 61 3.64 -1.46 7.58
C THR A 61 3.84 -2.22 8.88
N ARG A 62 4.09 -1.52 10.00
CA ARG A 62 4.31 -2.16 11.30
C ARG A 62 3.08 -2.88 11.79
N SER A 63 1.94 -2.19 11.78
CA SER A 63 0.67 -2.81 12.20
C SER A 63 0.29 -3.98 11.31
N MET A 64 0.54 -3.88 10.00
CA MET A 64 0.30 -4.95 9.05
C MET A 64 1.16 -6.18 9.34
N VAL A 65 2.48 -6.02 9.53
CA VAL A 65 3.39 -7.14 9.85
C VAL A 65 2.95 -7.81 11.15
N THR A 66 2.64 -7.05 12.20
CA THR A 66 2.15 -7.61 13.48
C THR A 66 0.84 -8.40 13.29
N ALA A 67 -0.11 -7.86 12.53
CA ALA A 67 -1.38 -8.55 12.26
C ALA A 67 -1.18 -9.87 11.49
N ILE A 68 -0.27 -9.88 10.52
CA ILE A 68 0.07 -11.08 9.74
C ILE A 68 0.76 -12.11 10.63
N THR A 69 1.78 -11.73 11.40
CA THR A 69 2.50 -12.65 12.27
C THR A 69 1.57 -13.30 13.29
N ALA A 70 0.65 -12.53 13.88
CA ALA A 70 -0.36 -13.06 14.79
C ALA A 70 -1.31 -14.04 14.08
N ALA A 71 -1.76 -13.71 12.87
CA ALA A 71 -2.66 -14.57 12.12
C ALA A 71 -1.98 -15.88 11.66
N MET A 72 -0.70 -15.81 11.28
CA MET A 72 0.12 -16.98 10.97
C MET A 72 0.33 -17.89 12.18
N ALA A 73 0.59 -17.33 13.36
CA ALA A 73 0.79 -18.12 14.57
C ALA A 73 -0.45 -18.97 14.95
N GLY A 74 -1.65 -18.50 14.59
CA GLY A 74 -2.91 -19.23 14.83
C GLY A 74 -3.31 -20.21 13.74
N TYR A 75 -2.62 -20.23 12.59
CA TYR A 75 -3.03 -21.01 11.43
C TYR A 75 -2.25 -22.32 11.31
N GLN A 76 -2.96 -23.42 11.02
CA GLN A 76 -2.33 -24.74 10.84
C GLN A 76 -1.57 -24.80 9.52
N THR A 77 -0.24 -24.87 9.60
CA THR A 77 0.63 -24.96 8.43
C THR A 77 0.52 -26.31 7.74
N LYS A 78 0.54 -26.29 6.41
CA LYS A 78 0.62 -27.49 5.56
C LYS A 78 1.90 -27.44 4.74
N ALA A 79 2.43 -28.61 4.41
CA ALA A 79 3.50 -28.74 3.45
C ALA A 79 3.07 -29.72 2.37
N TRP A 80 3.46 -29.45 1.13
CA TRP A 80 3.17 -30.33 0.00
C TRP A 80 4.45 -30.98 -0.49
N LEU A 81 4.35 -32.26 -0.83
CA LEU A 81 5.41 -33.03 -1.46
C LEU A 81 5.09 -33.14 -2.94
N VAL A 82 5.88 -32.46 -3.77
CA VAL A 82 5.68 -32.47 -5.23
C VAL A 82 6.85 -33.20 -5.88
N PRO A 83 6.57 -34.21 -6.73
CA PRO A 83 7.61 -34.86 -7.50
C PRO A 83 8.10 -33.88 -8.59
N ILE A 84 9.41 -33.63 -8.59
CA ILE A 84 10.10 -32.84 -9.61
C ILE A 84 11.17 -33.69 -10.27
N GLN A 85 11.42 -33.44 -11.55
CA GLN A 85 12.49 -34.12 -12.29
C GLN A 85 13.70 -33.19 -12.37
N VAL A 86 14.81 -33.57 -11.71
CA VAL A 86 16.06 -32.81 -11.72
C VAL A 86 17.13 -33.68 -12.36
N GLY A 87 17.66 -33.25 -13.51
CA GLY A 87 18.68 -34.02 -14.24
C GLY A 87 18.21 -35.42 -14.66
N GLY A 88 16.91 -35.57 -14.97
CA GLY A 88 16.33 -36.86 -15.34
C GLY A 88 15.89 -37.75 -14.17
N VAL A 89 16.24 -37.39 -12.93
CA VAL A 89 15.90 -38.15 -11.71
C VAL A 89 14.68 -37.55 -11.03
N TRP A 90 13.74 -38.42 -10.63
CA TRP A 90 12.58 -38.01 -9.83
C TRP A 90 13.00 -37.77 -8.38
N GLN A 91 12.74 -36.58 -7.87
CA GLN A 91 12.99 -36.18 -6.50
C GLN A 91 11.69 -35.62 -5.89
N GLN A 92 11.50 -35.80 -4.59
CA GLN A 92 10.40 -35.14 -3.87
C GLN A 92 10.90 -33.82 -3.30
N ARG A 93 10.29 -32.70 -3.72
CA ARG A 93 10.53 -31.39 -3.13
C ARG A 93 9.40 -31.05 -2.17
N THR A 94 9.79 -30.63 -0.96
CA THR A 94 8.85 -30.12 0.03
C THR A 94 8.63 -28.63 -0.22
N HIS A 95 7.38 -28.24 -0.41
CA HIS A 95 6.95 -26.86 -0.59
C HIS A 95 6.19 -26.39 0.65
N ARG A 96 6.51 -25.19 1.13
CA ARG A 96 5.91 -24.61 2.34
C ARG A 96 4.64 -23.85 1.97
N MET A 97 3.73 -23.72 2.93
CA MET A 97 2.42 -23.13 2.63
C MET A 97 2.46 -21.70 2.13
N TRP A 98 3.32 -20.87 2.71
CA TRP A 98 3.31 -19.42 2.50
C TRP A 98 4.51 -18.92 1.67
N ASP A 99 5.28 -19.87 1.16
CA ASP A 99 6.46 -19.71 0.32
C ASP A 99 6.57 -21.00 -0.53
N CYS A 100 5.67 -21.10 -1.49
CA CYS A 100 5.42 -22.28 -2.30
C CYS A 100 6.52 -22.44 -3.35
N ASP A 101 6.97 -21.38 -4.02
CA ASP A 101 8.06 -21.44 -5.01
C ASP A 101 9.46 -21.32 -4.40
N ALA A 102 9.55 -21.02 -3.10
CA ALA A 102 10.80 -20.74 -2.38
C ALA A 102 11.50 -19.46 -2.88
N ASP A 103 10.72 -18.45 -3.29
CA ASP A 103 11.20 -17.11 -3.62
C ASP A 103 11.34 -16.19 -2.38
N HIS A 104 10.96 -16.70 -1.20
CA HIS A 104 10.90 -15.99 0.08
C HIS A 104 9.98 -14.75 0.07
N LEU A 105 9.03 -14.72 -0.85
CA LEU A 105 7.93 -13.78 -0.87
C LEU A 105 6.73 -14.44 -0.23
N LEU A 106 5.93 -13.62 0.45
CA LEU A 106 4.67 -14.09 0.97
C LEU A 106 3.70 -14.35 -0.18
N ASP A 107 3.39 -15.62 -0.41
CA ASP A 107 2.57 -16.04 -1.53
C ASP A 107 1.09 -15.66 -1.42
N GLY A 108 0.57 -15.26 -2.58
CA GLY A 108 -0.83 -15.08 -2.88
C GLY A 108 -1.43 -16.29 -3.58
N ASP A 109 -2.37 -16.05 -4.48
CA ASP A 109 -3.08 -17.13 -5.16
C ASP A 109 -2.11 -17.89 -6.10
N PRO A 110 -1.93 -19.21 -5.92
CA PRO A 110 -1.06 -20.02 -6.80
C PRO A 110 -1.51 -19.97 -8.26
N ALA A 111 -2.76 -19.61 -8.54
CA ALA A 111 -3.26 -19.42 -9.89
C ALA A 111 -2.66 -18.18 -10.60
N ASN A 112 -2.10 -17.23 -9.87
CA ASN A 112 -1.45 -16.03 -10.41
C ASN A 112 0.06 -16.05 -10.18
N ASP A 113 0.50 -16.65 -9.08
CA ASP A 113 1.88 -16.61 -8.63
C ASP A 113 2.77 -17.64 -9.32
N LEU A 114 2.22 -18.81 -9.65
CA LEU A 114 2.97 -19.88 -10.29
C LEU A 114 2.66 -19.98 -11.78
N ALA A 115 3.70 -20.26 -12.57
CA ALA A 115 3.56 -20.52 -14.00
C ALA A 115 2.58 -21.67 -14.26
N ALA A 116 1.81 -21.58 -15.34
CA ALA A 116 0.82 -22.61 -15.70
C ALA A 116 1.46 -24.00 -15.93
N SER A 117 2.73 -24.04 -16.35
CA SER A 117 3.51 -25.25 -16.54
C SER A 117 4.12 -25.82 -15.27
N ASP A 118 4.03 -25.10 -14.13
CA ASP A 118 4.61 -25.55 -12.87
C ASP A 118 3.80 -26.72 -12.30
N PRO A 119 4.42 -27.90 -12.06
CA PRO A 119 3.73 -29.03 -11.45
C PRO A 119 3.14 -28.71 -10.07
N LEU A 120 3.73 -27.77 -9.33
CA LEU A 120 3.24 -27.33 -8.02
C LEU A 120 1.88 -26.64 -8.13
N ARG A 121 1.63 -25.88 -9.20
CA ARG A 121 0.38 -25.14 -9.40
C ARG A 121 -0.84 -26.07 -9.34
N ALA A 122 -0.78 -27.19 -10.06
CA ALA A 122 -1.89 -28.14 -10.10
C ALA A 122 -2.15 -28.77 -8.72
N VAL A 123 -1.09 -29.08 -7.98
CA VAL A 123 -1.17 -29.64 -6.61
C VAL A 123 -1.79 -28.62 -5.66
N LEU A 124 -1.33 -27.37 -5.68
CA LEU A 124 -1.84 -26.31 -4.80
C LEU A 124 -3.30 -25.98 -5.10
N VAL A 125 -3.63 -25.75 -6.37
CA VAL A 125 -5.01 -25.43 -6.78
C VAL A 125 -5.96 -26.58 -6.44
N GLY A 126 -5.55 -27.83 -6.68
CA GLY A 126 -6.28 -29.04 -6.33
C GLY A 126 -6.42 -29.27 -4.83
N SER A 127 -5.44 -28.84 -4.03
CA SER A 127 -5.51 -28.90 -2.55
C SER A 127 -6.47 -27.88 -1.94
N GLY A 128 -6.98 -26.94 -2.74
CA GLY A 128 -7.80 -25.84 -2.28
C GLY A 128 -7.00 -24.65 -1.76
N TYR A 129 -5.67 -24.63 -1.91
CA TYR A 129 -4.85 -23.47 -1.58
C TYR A 129 -5.24 -22.27 -2.47
N ARG A 130 -5.46 -21.10 -1.85
CA ARG A 130 -5.88 -19.85 -2.51
C ARG A 130 -5.01 -18.65 -2.12
N GLY A 131 -3.86 -18.92 -1.51
CA GLY A 131 -2.95 -17.88 -1.01
C GLY A 131 -3.19 -17.50 0.43
N PHE A 132 -2.20 -16.83 1.02
CA PHE A 132 -2.22 -16.45 2.42
C PHE A 132 -3.42 -15.54 2.76
N TYR A 133 -3.68 -14.51 1.93
CA TYR A 133 -4.72 -13.52 2.21
C TYR A 133 -6.12 -14.13 2.28
N GLU A 134 -6.49 -14.99 1.33
CA GLU A 134 -7.81 -15.63 1.28
C GLU A 134 -8.01 -16.69 2.37
N MET A 135 -6.94 -17.41 2.73
CA MET A 135 -7.00 -18.47 3.72
C MET A 135 -6.99 -17.97 5.15
N VAL A 136 -6.13 -17.00 5.44
CA VAL A 136 -5.88 -16.52 6.80
C VAL A 136 -6.75 -15.30 7.14
N GLN A 137 -7.20 -14.57 6.11
CA GLN A 137 -8.06 -13.38 6.23
C GLN A 137 -7.58 -12.39 7.31
N PRO A 138 -6.30 -11.97 7.26
CA PRO A 138 -5.78 -11.02 8.23
C PRO A 138 -6.49 -9.66 8.10
N THR A 139 -6.63 -8.95 9.21
CA THR A 139 -7.23 -7.60 9.24
C THR A 139 -6.30 -6.58 8.59
N ILE A 140 -6.32 -6.51 7.27
CA ILE A 140 -5.46 -5.64 6.46
C ILE A 140 -6.34 -4.86 5.47
N PRO A 141 -6.09 -3.55 5.27
CA PRO A 141 -6.83 -2.78 4.27
C PRO A 141 -6.58 -3.32 2.87
N LYS A 142 -7.65 -3.54 2.09
CA LYS A 142 -7.61 -4.11 0.72
C LYS A 142 -6.66 -3.38 -0.24
N ARG A 143 -6.37 -2.10 0.00
CA ARG A 143 -5.40 -1.31 -0.80
C ARG A 143 -3.97 -1.88 -0.76
N LEU A 144 -3.65 -2.67 0.25
CA LEU A 144 -2.37 -3.34 0.45
C LEU A 144 -2.38 -4.79 -0.08
N VAL A 145 -3.38 -5.15 -0.89
CA VAL A 145 -3.46 -6.46 -1.53
C VAL A 145 -3.49 -6.27 -3.03
N ARG A 146 -2.57 -6.91 -3.76
CA ARG A 146 -2.46 -6.84 -5.22
C ARG A 146 -2.25 -8.24 -5.77
N GLY A 147 -3.17 -8.71 -6.62
CA GLY A 147 -3.09 -10.05 -7.22
C GLY A 147 -3.17 -11.19 -6.20
N GLY A 148 -3.74 -10.97 -5.02
CA GLY A 148 -3.76 -11.94 -3.91
C GLY A 148 -2.52 -11.91 -3.01
N ARG A 149 -1.45 -11.21 -3.42
CA ARG A 149 -0.27 -10.95 -2.57
C ARG A 149 -0.47 -9.72 -1.70
N ILE A 150 0.06 -9.78 -0.49
CA ILE A 150 0.11 -8.61 0.40
C ILE A 150 1.34 -7.79 0.04
N VAL A 151 1.12 -6.50 -0.19
CA VAL A 151 2.15 -5.52 -0.51
C VAL A 151 2.22 -4.44 0.56
N ASP A 152 3.42 -3.93 0.79
CA ASP A 152 3.63 -2.77 1.64
C ASP A 152 3.13 -1.46 0.97
N PRO A 153 3.12 -0.33 1.69
CA PRO A 153 2.72 0.97 1.13
C PRO A 153 3.62 1.48 -0.02
N TRP A 154 4.80 0.89 -0.21
CA TRP A 154 5.71 1.18 -1.32
C TRP A 154 5.47 0.27 -2.54
N GLY A 155 4.49 -0.63 -2.43
CA GLY A 155 4.05 -1.54 -3.49
C GLY A 155 4.94 -2.77 -3.65
N THR A 156 5.79 -3.06 -2.65
CA THR A 156 6.67 -4.23 -2.64
C THR A 156 5.98 -5.40 -1.90
N PRO A 157 6.01 -6.63 -2.44
CA PRO A 157 5.51 -7.81 -1.74
C PRO A 157 6.23 -8.03 -0.41
N LEU A 158 5.50 -8.48 0.60
CA LEU A 158 6.10 -8.86 1.87
C LEU A 158 7.01 -10.07 1.70
N ARG A 159 8.00 -10.15 2.58
CA ARG A 159 8.97 -11.24 2.63
C ARG A 159 8.64 -12.20 3.75
N ILE A 160 9.05 -13.44 3.58
CA ILE A 160 8.91 -14.50 4.57
C ILE A 160 10.20 -15.31 4.66
N SER A 161 10.59 -15.68 5.88
CA SER A 161 11.68 -16.60 6.15
C SER A 161 11.25 -17.52 7.27
N TYR A 162 11.78 -18.72 7.27
CA TYR A 162 11.57 -19.69 8.33
C TYR A 162 12.86 -19.81 9.15
N ALA A 163 12.75 -20.17 10.43
CA ALA A 163 13.92 -20.32 11.30
C ALA A 163 14.89 -21.41 10.82
N ALA A 164 14.43 -22.34 9.98
CA ALA A 164 15.26 -23.36 9.34
C ALA A 164 16.03 -22.84 8.10
N ASP A 165 15.73 -21.63 7.62
CA ASP A 165 16.40 -21.05 6.46
C ASP A 165 17.69 -20.36 6.92
N ALA A 166 18.82 -20.83 6.41
CA ALA A 166 20.13 -20.19 6.62
C ALA A 166 20.31 -18.89 5.79
N VAL A 167 19.20 -18.26 5.39
CA VAL A 167 19.18 -17.06 4.53
C VAL A 167 19.49 -15.80 5.35
N TYR A 168 19.26 -15.84 6.65
CA TYR A 168 19.61 -14.78 7.59
C TYR A 168 20.53 -15.29 8.69
N ASP A 169 21.46 -14.44 9.13
CA ASP A 169 22.21 -14.69 10.35
C ASP A 169 21.22 -14.79 11.51
N THR A 170 21.12 -16.02 12.03
CA THR A 170 20.32 -16.46 13.19
C THR A 170 20.50 -15.61 14.46
N SER A 171 21.48 -14.70 14.50
CA SER A 171 21.68 -13.71 15.56
C SER A 171 20.67 -12.56 15.55
N THR A 172 19.98 -12.34 14.43
CA THR A 172 18.93 -11.32 14.32
C THR A 172 17.59 -11.98 14.62
N THR A 173 16.94 -11.60 15.71
CA THR A 173 15.61 -12.05 16.13
C THR A 173 14.52 -11.56 15.17
N LEU A 174 14.61 -11.94 13.89
CA LEU A 174 13.59 -11.73 12.85
C LEU A 174 12.33 -12.57 13.11
N PHE A 175 12.44 -13.57 13.97
CA PHE A 175 11.44 -14.60 14.17
C PHE A 175 10.60 -14.32 15.42
N GLY A 176 9.29 -14.26 15.24
CA GLY A 176 8.36 -14.38 16.35
C GLY A 176 8.30 -15.83 16.88
N THR A 177 7.43 -16.09 17.85
CA THR A 177 7.29 -17.40 18.54
C THR A 177 7.00 -18.60 17.62
N ALA A 178 6.55 -18.36 16.38
CA ALA A 178 6.18 -19.40 15.42
C ALA A 178 7.33 -19.91 14.53
N GLY A 179 8.57 -19.40 14.70
CA GLY A 179 9.69 -19.76 13.82
C GLY A 179 9.53 -19.27 12.38
N ILE A 180 8.72 -18.22 12.19
CA ILE A 180 8.44 -17.56 10.91
C ILE A 180 8.71 -16.08 11.11
N GLY A 181 9.50 -15.51 10.22
CA GLY A 181 9.86 -14.09 10.16
C GLY A 181 9.21 -13.45 8.94
N ILE A 182 8.67 -12.24 9.11
CA ILE A 182 7.98 -11.50 8.06
C ILE A 182 8.44 -10.05 8.11
N TRP A 183 8.79 -9.49 6.95
CA TRP A 183 9.23 -8.11 6.87
C TRP A 183 8.91 -7.48 5.51
N SER A 184 9.09 -6.16 5.42
CA SER A 184 8.98 -5.38 4.19
C SER A 184 10.38 -4.92 3.76
N ALA A 185 10.62 -4.84 2.46
CA ALA A 185 11.84 -4.28 1.90
C ALA A 185 11.88 -2.74 1.95
N GLY A 186 10.81 -2.10 2.40
CA GLY A 186 10.81 -0.68 2.68
C GLY A 186 10.84 0.25 1.46
N PRO A 187 11.05 1.56 1.70
CA PRO A 187 11.13 2.55 0.64
C PRO A 187 12.37 2.37 -0.24
N GLY A 188 13.46 1.79 0.27
CA GLY A 188 14.68 1.55 -0.48
C GLY A 188 14.62 0.28 -1.32
N LYS A 189 13.68 -0.63 -1.04
CA LYS A 189 13.51 -1.93 -1.72
C LYS A 189 14.78 -2.78 -1.69
N ARG A 190 15.65 -2.59 -0.69
CA ARG A 190 16.88 -3.36 -0.55
C ARG A 190 16.63 -4.49 0.43
N ASP A 191 16.91 -5.73 0.02
CA ASP A 191 16.89 -6.87 0.92
C ASP A 191 17.98 -7.89 0.54
N VAL A 192 18.32 -8.72 1.52
CA VAL A 192 19.37 -9.74 1.43
C VAL A 192 18.97 -10.91 0.52
N ILE A 193 17.67 -11.10 0.28
CA ILE A 193 17.17 -12.26 -0.50
C ILE A 193 17.24 -12.02 -2.01
N SER A 194 17.32 -10.76 -2.47
CA SER A 194 17.45 -10.44 -3.89
C SER A 194 18.69 -11.01 -4.61
N GLY A 195 19.56 -11.77 -3.92
CA GLY A 195 20.67 -12.50 -4.54
C GLY A 195 21.80 -11.59 -5.01
N ASP A 196 21.80 -10.32 -4.59
CA ASP A 196 22.86 -9.36 -4.88
C ASP A 196 23.83 -9.26 -3.68
N PRO A 197 24.99 -9.94 -3.71
CA PRO A 197 26.00 -9.84 -2.66
C PRO A 197 26.70 -8.47 -2.62
N SER A 198 26.44 -7.57 -3.57
CA SER A 198 26.97 -6.20 -3.60
C SER A 198 26.05 -5.17 -2.95
N ALA A 199 24.80 -5.54 -2.65
CA ALA A 199 23.98 -4.75 -1.77
C ALA A 199 24.61 -4.85 -0.37
N GLU A 200 24.96 -3.73 0.22
CA GLU A 200 25.19 -3.62 1.66
C GLU A 200 23.96 -4.19 2.38
N ALA A 201 23.96 -5.50 2.61
CA ALA A 201 22.85 -6.34 3.06
C ALA A 201 22.42 -6.05 4.51
N LYS A 202 22.84 -4.90 5.04
CA LYS A 202 22.57 -4.38 6.37
C LYS A 202 21.87 -3.01 6.36
N ALA A 203 21.41 -2.50 5.20
CA ALA A 203 21.02 -1.08 5.08
C ALA A 203 19.61 -0.78 4.52
N ASP A 204 18.63 -1.68 4.62
CA ASP A 204 17.22 -1.26 4.70
C ASP A 204 16.56 -1.87 5.94
N ASP A 205 16.57 -1.05 6.97
CA ASP A 205 16.29 -1.32 8.36
C ASP A 205 14.77 -1.32 8.62
N ILE A 206 14.09 -2.33 8.09
CA ILE A 206 12.73 -2.71 8.55
C ILE A 206 12.77 -4.05 9.30
N THR A 207 13.94 -4.70 9.32
CA THR A 207 14.25 -5.85 10.18
C THR A 207 14.30 -5.51 11.69
N SER A 208 14.14 -4.24 12.09
CA SER A 208 14.11 -3.84 13.52
C SER A 208 12.70 -3.80 14.15
N TRP A 209 11.64 -4.28 13.49
CA TRP A 209 10.27 -4.20 14.04
C TRP A 209 9.75 -5.47 14.70
N SER A 210 10.57 -6.52 14.77
CA SER A 210 10.40 -7.51 15.83
C SER A 210 10.77 -6.86 17.15
N ALA A 211 9.75 -6.58 17.96
CA ALA A 211 9.80 -6.36 19.41
C ALA A 211 11.19 -6.16 20.04
N SER A 212 11.82 -5.00 19.81
CA SER A 212 12.61 -4.40 20.88
C SER A 212 11.60 -3.82 21.86
N ASN A 213 11.19 -4.65 22.83
CA ASN A 213 10.77 -4.11 24.12
C ASN A 213 11.93 -3.27 24.66
N ASP A 214 11.63 -2.01 24.96
CA ASP A 214 12.46 -1.04 25.70
C ASP A 214 13.78 -0.56 25.07
#